data_AF-A0A3D0KRZ2-F1
#
_entry.id   AF-A0A3D0KRZ2-F1
#
_cell.length_a   1.000
_cell.length_b   1.000
_cell.length_c   1.000
_cell.angle_alpha   90.00
_cell.angle_beta   90.00
_cell.angle_gamma   90.00
#
_symmetry.space_group_name_H-M   'P 1'
#
loop_
_entity.id
_entity.type
_entity.pdbx_description
1 polymer ?
#
loop_
_entity_poly.entity_id
_entity_poly.type
_entity_poly.pdbx_seq_one_letter_code
_entity_poly.pdbx_strand_id
1 'polypeptide(L)'
;VGIEVLAESVECGLGMARHPHSGDLFVLNHLEYDADTLASEYRRDQKEGLPTALPQDYFPGDDPSATPVNFWRPYAFLLLSNWINDLYQATPFDLTSLGDN
;
A
#
# COMPACT_ATOMS: atom_id res chain seq x y z
N VAL A 1 21.78 -11.71 9.24
CA VAL A 1 20.61 -11.92 8.35
C VAL A 1 20.06 -10.54 8.03
N GLY A 2 19.84 -10.23 6.75
CA GLY A 2 19.46 -8.89 6.29
C GLY A 2 17.95 -8.75 6.08
N ILE A 3 17.54 -7.58 5.58
CA ILE A 3 16.18 -7.32 5.09
C ILE A 3 15.99 -8.03 3.74
N GLU A 4 14.85 -8.70 3.58
CA GLU A 4 14.44 -9.35 2.33
C GLU A 4 13.54 -8.41 1.53
N VAL A 5 13.81 -8.27 0.23
CA VAL A 5 12.97 -7.49 -0.69
C VAL A 5 11.81 -8.36 -1.16
N LEU A 6 10.58 -7.86 -0.99
CA LEU A 6 9.36 -8.54 -1.41
C LEU A 6 8.78 -7.97 -2.71
N ALA A 7 8.92 -6.66 -2.92
CA ALA A 7 8.47 -5.99 -4.13
C ALA A 7 9.35 -4.77 -4.45
N GLU A 8 9.73 -4.64 -5.72
CA GLU A 8 10.46 -3.49 -6.25
C GLU A 8 10.01 -3.16 -7.68
N SER A 9 10.23 -1.93 -8.09
CA SER A 9 10.00 -1.43 -9.45
C SER A 9 11.25 -0.70 -9.94
N VAL A 10 11.53 -0.80 -11.23
CA VAL A 10 12.61 -0.02 -11.87
C VAL A 10 12.33 1.48 -11.78
N GLU A 11 11.05 1.88 -11.79
CA GLU A 11 10.61 3.27 -11.79
C GLU A 11 10.48 3.84 -10.38
N CYS A 12 9.87 3.08 -9.47
CA CYS A 12 9.54 3.55 -8.11
C CYS A 12 10.53 3.07 -7.04
N GLY A 13 11.45 2.17 -7.38
CA GLY A 13 12.40 1.57 -6.44
C GLY A 13 11.75 0.54 -5.50
N LEU A 14 12.26 0.46 -4.27
CA LEU A 14 11.82 -0.50 -3.27
C LEU A 14 10.37 -0.19 -2.82
N GLY A 15 9.46 -1.14 -3.03
CA GLY A 15 8.05 -1.00 -2.61
C GLY A 15 7.77 -1.69 -1.29
N MET A 16 8.32 -2.89 -1.07
CA MET A 16 8.04 -3.67 0.13
C MET A 16 9.23 -4.56 0.52
N ALA A 17 9.49 -4.64 1.81
CA ALA A 17 10.55 -5.47 2.37
C ALA A 17 10.16 -6.07 3.73
N ARG A 18 10.81 -7.15 4.13
CA ARG A 18 10.52 -7.85 5.38
C ARG A 18 11.78 -8.23 6.14
N HIS A 19 11.74 -8.13 7.46
CA HIS A 19 12.75 -8.73 8.30
C HIS A 19 12.36 -10.17 8.65
N PRO A 20 13.12 -11.20 8.23
CA PRO A 20 12.67 -12.60 8.25
C PRO A 20 12.55 -13.22 9.64
N HIS A 21 13.05 -12.56 10.71
CA HIS A 21 13.01 -13.11 12.08
C HIS A 21 12.03 -12.38 13.00
N SER A 22 12.07 -11.05 13.06
CA SER A 22 11.09 -10.24 13.80
C SER A 22 9.70 -10.25 13.14
N GLY A 23 9.62 -10.47 11.83
CA GLY A 23 8.36 -10.40 11.09
C GLY A 23 7.98 -8.98 10.68
N ASP A 24 8.82 -7.97 10.96
CA ASP A 24 8.57 -6.58 10.58
C ASP A 24 8.39 -6.45 9.06
N LEU A 25 7.29 -5.81 8.67
CA LEU A 25 6.95 -5.53 7.27
C LEU A 25 7.09 -4.03 7.00
N PHE A 26 7.92 -3.69 6.03
CA PHE A 26 8.15 -2.32 5.57
C PHE A 26 7.42 -2.14 4.24
N VAL A 27 6.48 -1.20 4.19
CA VAL A 27 5.70 -0.85 3.00
C VAL A 27 6.00 0.62 2.68
N LEU A 28 6.63 0.86 1.53
CA LEU A 28 7.11 2.19 1.11
C LEU A 28 6.22 2.80 0.02
N ASN A 29 5.25 2.05 -0.47
CA ASN A 29 4.21 2.51 -1.37
C ASN A 29 2.88 2.68 -0.64
N HIS A 30 1.91 3.30 -1.31
CA HIS A 30 0.61 3.66 -0.74
C HIS A 30 -0.54 2.82 -1.32
N LEU A 31 -0.50 1.50 -1.14
CA LEU A 31 -1.56 0.60 -1.62
C LEU A 31 -2.91 0.87 -0.94
N GLU A 32 -2.91 1.51 0.22
CA GLU A 32 -4.10 1.89 0.98
C GLU A 32 -4.88 3.07 0.36
N TYR A 33 -4.30 3.80 -0.59
CA TYR A 33 -4.93 4.98 -1.16
C TYR A 33 -6.23 4.65 -1.90
N ASP A 34 -7.20 5.54 -1.74
CA ASP A 34 -8.39 5.55 -2.57
C ASP A 34 -8.07 6.09 -3.96
N ALA A 35 -9.00 5.87 -4.89
CA ALA A 35 -8.81 6.23 -6.30
C ALA A 35 -8.47 7.71 -6.48
N ASP A 36 -8.96 8.60 -5.62
CA ASP A 36 -8.91 10.05 -5.73
C ASP A 36 -7.81 10.71 -4.88
N THR A 37 -7.02 9.95 -4.12
CA THR A 37 -6.03 10.50 -3.20
C THR A 37 -4.93 11.29 -3.95
N LEU A 38 -4.28 10.68 -4.96
CA LEU A 38 -3.27 11.37 -5.76
C LEU A 38 -3.84 12.56 -6.56
N ALA A 39 -5.10 12.47 -7.00
CA ALA A 39 -5.77 13.58 -7.68
C ALA A 39 -6.00 14.76 -6.72
N SER A 40 -6.34 14.47 -5.46
CA SER A 40 -6.53 15.47 -4.43
C SER A 40 -5.21 16.15 -4.06
N GLU A 41 -4.12 15.39 -3.96
CA GLU A 41 -2.76 15.92 -3.77
C GLU A 41 -2.33 16.80 -4.93
N TYR A 42 -2.46 16.30 -6.17
CA TYR A 42 -2.12 17.07 -7.36
C TYR A 42 -2.90 18.39 -7.43
N ARG A 43 -4.22 18.36 -7.19
CA ARG A 43 -5.06 19.56 -7.18
C ARG A 43 -4.73 20.51 -6.03
N ARG A 44 -4.36 20.00 -4.85
CA ARG A 44 -3.90 20.83 -3.73
C ARG A 44 -2.64 21.59 -4.13
N ASP A 45 -1.64 20.88 -4.63
CA ASP A 45 -0.34 21.44 -4.99
C ASP A 45 -0.46 22.48 -6.12
N GLN A 46 -1.32 22.21 -7.12
CA GLN A 46 -1.63 23.17 -8.19
C GLN A 46 -2.25 24.46 -7.65
N LYS A 47 -3.14 24.38 -6.65
CA LYS A 47 -3.73 25.57 -6.01
C LYS A 47 -2.70 26.38 -5.23
N GLU A 48 -1.67 25.72 -4.70
CA GLU A 48 -0.55 26.37 -4.02
C GLU A 48 0.50 26.92 -5.01
N GLY A 49 0.34 26.68 -6.31
CA GLY A 49 1.27 27.10 -7.36
C GLY A 49 2.58 26.31 -7.35
N LEU A 50 2.58 25.11 -6.76
CA LEU A 50 3.74 24.23 -6.74
C LEU A 50 3.94 23.57 -8.12
N PRO A 51 5.20 23.36 -8.56
CA PRO A 51 5.50 22.70 -9.83
C PRO A 51 5.38 21.17 -9.73
N THR A 52 4.26 20.67 -9.20
CA THR A 52 4.01 19.23 -9.04
C THR A 52 3.70 18.61 -10.39
N ALA A 53 4.46 17.57 -10.75
CA ALA A 53 4.26 16.81 -11.97
C ALA A 53 2.93 16.03 -11.94
N LEU A 54 2.41 15.70 -13.13
CA LEU A 54 1.27 14.82 -13.23
C LEU A 54 1.63 13.43 -12.66
N PRO A 55 0.79 12.82 -11.81
CA PRO A 55 1.01 11.45 -11.38
C PRO A 55 1.00 10.49 -12.58
N GLN A 56 2.05 9.68 -12.71
CA GLN A 56 2.21 8.75 -13.82
C GLN A 56 1.20 7.59 -13.73
N ASP A 57 0.71 7.13 -14.88
CA ASP A 57 -0.22 5.99 -15.01
C ASP A 57 -1.48 6.07 -14.13
N TYR A 58 -1.92 7.30 -13.80
CA TYR A 58 -2.98 7.53 -12.83
C TYR A 58 -4.27 8.06 -13.47
N PHE A 59 -4.17 9.14 -14.25
CA PHE A 59 -5.31 9.71 -14.96
C PHE A 59 -5.49 9.05 -16.33
N PRO A 60 -6.70 8.65 -16.73
CA PRO A 60 -6.95 8.15 -18.08
C PRO A 60 -6.48 9.14 -19.15
N GLY A 61 -5.51 8.72 -19.97
CA GLY A 61 -4.95 9.55 -21.04
C GLY A 61 -4.22 10.81 -20.57
N ASP A 62 -3.67 10.80 -19.35
CA ASP A 62 -2.98 11.93 -18.73
C ASP A 62 -3.84 13.19 -18.57
N ASP A 63 -5.17 13.04 -18.53
CA ASP A 63 -6.13 14.13 -18.36
C ASP A 63 -6.53 14.32 -16.87
N PRO A 64 -6.09 15.40 -16.19
CA PRO A 64 -6.40 15.63 -14.76
C PRO A 64 -7.89 15.90 -14.47
N SER A 65 -8.69 16.13 -15.52
CA SER A 65 -10.14 16.28 -15.42
C SER A 65 -10.88 14.94 -15.45
N ALA A 66 -10.23 13.87 -15.93
CA ALA A 66 -10.79 12.53 -15.94
C ALA A 66 -10.84 11.93 -14.53
N THR A 67 -11.83 11.07 -14.29
CA THR A 67 -11.94 10.31 -13.04
C THR A 67 -10.84 9.24 -13.00
N PRO A 68 -9.97 9.21 -11.97
CA PRO A 68 -8.94 8.19 -11.83
C PRO A 68 -9.54 6.80 -11.63
N VAL A 69 -8.80 5.77 -12.05
CA VAL A 69 -9.17 4.36 -11.88
C VAL A 69 -8.24 3.72 -10.86
N ASN A 70 -8.80 3.06 -9.85
CA ASN A 70 -8.01 2.39 -8.83
C ASN A 70 -7.63 0.97 -9.28
N PHE A 71 -6.49 0.84 -9.95
CA PHE A 71 -5.94 -0.44 -10.40
C PHE A 71 -5.24 -1.23 -9.29
N TRP A 72 -4.87 -0.58 -8.18
CA TRP A 72 -4.07 -1.21 -7.12
C TRP A 72 -4.90 -1.85 -6.00
N ARG A 73 -6.18 -1.49 -5.86
CA ARG A 73 -7.08 -1.96 -4.80
C ARG A 73 -7.08 -3.48 -4.60
N PRO A 74 -7.12 -4.33 -5.65
CA PRO A 74 -7.06 -5.79 -5.45
C PRO A 74 -5.78 -6.23 -4.73
N TYR A 75 -4.64 -5.61 -5.01
CA TYR A 75 -3.36 -5.93 -4.37
C TYR A 75 -3.31 -5.43 -2.93
N ALA A 76 -3.95 -4.29 -2.63
CA ALA A 76 -4.11 -3.79 -1.27
C ALA A 76 -4.90 -4.77 -0.40
N PHE A 77 -6.01 -5.31 -0.93
CA PHE A 77 -6.78 -6.35 -0.25
C PHE A 77 -5.96 -7.62 -0.01
N LEU A 78 -5.23 -8.10 -1.03
CA LEU A 78 -4.35 -9.26 -0.88
C LEU A 78 -3.28 -9.05 0.19
N LEU A 79 -2.64 -7.88 0.21
CA LEU A 79 -1.64 -7.53 1.21
C LEU A 79 -2.22 -7.60 2.61
N LEU A 80 -3.34 -6.89 2.86
CA LEU A 80 -3.95 -6.83 4.18
C LEU A 80 -4.48 -8.19 4.64
N SER A 81 -5.12 -8.95 3.75
CA SER A 81 -5.59 -10.31 4.08
C SER A 81 -4.44 -11.24 4.43
N ASN A 82 -3.36 -11.24 3.65
CA ASN A 82 -2.19 -12.06 3.92
C ASN A 82 -1.50 -11.64 5.22
N TRP A 83 -1.36 -10.33 5.46
CA TRP A 83 -0.73 -9.81 6.66
C TRP A 83 -1.51 -10.15 7.94
N ILE A 84 -2.84 -10.01 7.93
CA ILE A 84 -3.69 -10.39 9.07
C ILE A 84 -3.61 -11.90 9.32
N ASN A 85 -3.66 -12.71 8.25
CA ASN A 85 -3.52 -14.16 8.38
C ASN A 85 -2.15 -14.55 8.95
N ASP A 86 -1.08 -13.92 8.46
CA ASP A 86 0.29 -14.15 8.94
C ASP A 86 0.42 -13.80 10.44
N LEU A 87 -0.13 -12.65 10.86
CA LEU A 87 -0.17 -12.25 12.27
C LEU A 87 -0.96 -13.24 13.13
N TYR A 88 -2.10 -13.72 12.63
CA TYR A 88 -2.92 -14.72 13.32
C TYR A 88 -2.16 -16.04 13.53
N GLN A 89 -1.44 -16.52 12.51
CA GLN A 89 -0.63 -17.74 12.60
C GLN A 89 0.60 -17.59 13.51
N ALA A 90 1.18 -16.38 13.55
CA ALA A 90 2.37 -16.09 14.37
C ALA A 90 2.05 -15.89 15.85
N THR A 91 0.78 -15.62 16.20
CA THR A 91 0.37 -15.34 17.58
C THR A 91 -0.15 -16.61 18.26
N PRO A 92 0.51 -17.13 19.30
CA PRO A 92 -0.03 -18.26 20.06
C PRO A 92 -1.32 -17.84 20.78
N PHE A 93 -2.39 -18.60 20.62
CA PHE A 93 -3.62 -18.43 21.38
C PHE A 93 -4.14 -19.79 21.86
N ASP A 94 -4.74 -19.81 23.04
CA ASP A 94 -5.41 -20.97 23.59
C ASP A 94 -6.90 -20.89 23.33
N LEU A 95 -7.42 -21.74 22.45
CA LEU A 95 -8.85 -21.77 22.14
C LEU A 95 -9.70 -22.25 23.32
N THR A 96 -9.11 -22.94 24.29
CA THR A 96 -9.85 -23.43 25.46
C THR A 96 -10.29 -22.30 26.39
N SER A 97 -9.65 -21.13 26.32
CA SER A 97 -10.03 -19.95 27.11
C SER A 97 -11.24 -19.17 26.55
N LEU A 98 -11.80 -19.57 25.40
CA LEU A 98 -12.89 -18.84 24.72
C LEU A 98 -14.30 -19.28 25.18
N GLY A 99 -14.42 -20.22 26.13
CA GLY A 99 -15.69 -20.80 26.57
C GLY A 99 -16.11 -20.51 28.01
N ASP A 100 -15.26 -19.85 28.81
CA ASP A 100 -15.54 -19.57 30.21
C ASP A 100 -16.30 -18.24 30.35
N ASN A 101 -17.62 -18.27 30.19
CA ASN A 101 -18.54 -17.23 30.67
C ASN A 101 -19.44 -17.79 31.78
#